data_AF-A0A7C4PSI4-F1
#
_entry.id   AF-A0A7C4PSI4-F1
#
_cell.length_a   1.000
_cell.length_b   1.000
_cell.length_c   1.000
_cell.angle_alpha   90.00
_cell.angle_beta   90.00
_cell.angle_gamma   90.00
#
_symmetry.space_group_name_H-M   'P 1'
#
loop_
_entity.id
_entity.type
_entity.pdbx_description
1 polymer ?
#
loop_
_entity_poly.entity_id
_entity_poly.type
_entity_poly.pdbx_seq_one_letter_code
_entity_poly.pdbx_strand_id
1 'polypeptide(L)'
;MMNPAAWFVLGILLPFLLLTASGKLRAELAALSMAAILGVAQLAGLGVLGEVGEPASVARAIAGFSQPVVITLLSLFIITRCMEHTGLTRWIARHLLRLSGSSQSRLIALFAATTAFLSLFMNNLAAGALLLPAALEASRRTGVRPSKLLIPVAYGSLLGGAATYFTSANIIVSDLLSIATPPQKPLGILDFTPTGGLIALAGIAFLALFGRRLLPDHEPPISLVHWRPTSTELEQAYQVGERLWKTVISETSPLAGKTLHEAAFGEKLGIAAAAIQRGKTLIFPLTAEQTLLPGDTLYLIGRAERIARLNEEGLDPEEMHEPISQLGLSFVELLLAPRSPAEGHTLKELNFRRRYGFTAIALYRKGRSYRTNVADFPLEAGDSLLMAGELILNTFLAPTLPAAAILPTPTANLLGTPTETLSLSIFSETAAPVETPTPEVGGCIPGQIMITFPEPGMEIRGQITLTGSADIPNFGFYKYEVSPLGAEQWTTISAGNAVVRDSDLGRWDTRQLTPGDYLLRLVVTDNQGNAFPPCVIAVRILAP
;
A
#
# COMPACT_ATOMS: atom_id res chain seq x y z
N MET A 1 -16.11 46.21 33.11
CA MET A 1 -17.01 45.86 31.99
C MET A 1 -16.13 45.50 30.80
N MET A 2 -16.41 44.40 30.10
CA MET A 2 -15.57 43.93 28.99
C MET A 2 -15.66 44.90 27.80
N ASN A 3 -14.53 45.18 27.13
CA ASN A 3 -14.48 46.06 25.96
C ASN A 3 -15.42 45.53 24.85
N PRO A 4 -16.25 46.36 24.19
CA PRO A 4 -17.11 45.93 23.06
C PRO A 4 -16.35 45.16 21.97
N ALA A 5 -15.07 45.47 21.74
CA ALA A 5 -14.21 44.70 20.83
C ALA A 5 -14.01 43.24 21.28
N ALA A 6 -13.92 42.99 22.59
CA ALA A 6 -13.76 41.63 23.14
C ALA A 6 -15.03 40.80 22.96
N TRP A 7 -16.22 41.41 23.11
CA TRP A 7 -17.49 40.73 22.82
C TRP A 7 -17.62 40.36 21.34
N PHE A 8 -17.16 41.22 20.44
CA PHE A 8 -17.13 40.93 19.01
C PHE A 8 -16.23 39.74 18.67
N VAL A 9 -15.01 39.72 19.23
CA VAL A 9 -14.08 38.59 19.05
C VAL A 9 -14.68 37.28 19.58
N LEU A 10 -15.30 37.29 20.76
CA LEU A 10 -16.00 36.12 21.30
C LEU A 10 -17.16 35.67 20.41
N GLY A 11 -17.94 36.62 19.88
CA GLY A 11 -19.05 36.34 18.96
C GLY A 11 -18.61 35.65 17.67
N ILE A 12 -17.38 35.89 17.21
CA ILE A 12 -16.79 35.18 16.07
C ILE A 12 -16.21 33.84 16.51
N LEU A 13 -15.45 33.80 17.60
CA LEU A 13 -14.71 32.60 18.01
C LEU A 13 -15.62 31.43 18.37
N LEU A 14 -16.70 31.67 19.12
CA LEU A 14 -17.54 30.63 19.70
C LEU A 14 -18.26 29.77 18.64
N PRO A 15 -18.92 30.35 17.61
CA PRO A 15 -19.53 29.58 16.52
C PRO A 15 -18.52 28.74 15.73
N PHE A 16 -17.36 29.30 15.38
CA PHE A 16 -16.31 28.57 14.65
C PHE A 16 -15.73 27.42 15.50
N LEU A 17 -15.56 27.64 16.80
CA LEU A 17 -15.11 26.60 17.72
C LEU A 17 -16.15 25.47 17.88
N LEU A 18 -17.44 25.79 17.92
CA LEU A 18 -18.50 24.78 17.96
C LEU A 18 -18.62 23.99 16.64
N LEU A 19 -18.48 24.67 15.50
CA LEU A 19 -18.51 24.02 14.17
C LEU A 19 -17.32 23.09 13.96
N THR A 20 -16.14 23.47 14.46
CA THR A 20 -14.94 22.62 14.40
C THR A 20 -15.03 21.45 15.38
N ALA A 21 -15.47 21.68 16.61
CA ALA A 21 -15.67 20.62 17.60
C ALA A 21 -16.75 19.59 17.18
N SER A 22 -17.77 20.02 16.43
CA SER A 22 -18.80 19.13 15.88
C SER A 22 -18.39 18.43 14.58
N GLY A 23 -17.17 18.67 14.07
CA GLY A 23 -16.66 18.07 12.84
C GLY A 23 -17.34 18.58 11.56
N LYS A 24 -18.18 19.62 11.66
CA LYS A 24 -18.89 20.22 10.52
C LYS A 24 -18.03 21.16 9.70
N LEU A 25 -16.99 21.73 10.32
CA LEU A 25 -16.06 22.65 9.67
C LEU A 25 -14.61 22.26 9.98
N ARG A 26 -13.75 22.30 8.96
CA ARG A 26 -12.31 22.10 9.13
C ARG A 26 -11.68 23.25 9.93
N ALA A 27 -10.74 22.93 10.82
CA ALA A 27 -10.11 23.90 11.70
C ALA A 27 -9.35 25.00 10.92
N GLU A 28 -8.76 24.62 9.78
CA GLU A 28 -8.04 25.53 8.89
C GLU A 28 -8.99 26.56 8.25
N LEU A 29 -10.16 26.10 7.78
CA LEU A 29 -11.18 26.98 7.20
C LEU A 29 -11.79 27.90 8.24
N ALA A 30 -12.01 27.39 9.44
CA ALA A 30 -12.46 28.19 10.58
C ALA A 30 -11.46 29.31 10.91
N ALA A 31 -10.17 28.97 11.03
CA ALA A 31 -9.11 29.94 11.32
C ALA A 31 -8.99 31.02 10.24
N LEU A 32 -9.01 30.63 8.95
CA LEU A 32 -8.95 31.58 7.83
C LEU A 32 -10.18 32.49 7.77
N SER A 33 -11.36 31.94 8.05
CA SER A 33 -12.61 32.71 8.10
C SER A 33 -12.60 33.71 9.25
N MET A 34 -12.13 33.31 10.43
CA MET A 34 -11.96 34.22 11.57
C MET A 34 -10.97 35.36 11.25
N ALA A 35 -9.81 35.04 10.66
CA ALA A 35 -8.83 36.05 10.25
C ALA A 35 -9.42 37.04 9.23
N ALA A 36 -10.15 36.54 8.23
CA ALA A 36 -10.81 37.39 7.23
C ALA A 36 -11.86 38.30 7.86
N ILE A 37 -12.73 37.78 8.73
CA ILE A 37 -13.77 38.57 9.40
C ILE A 37 -13.14 39.64 10.29
N LEU A 38 -12.08 39.32 11.04
CA LEU A 38 -11.37 40.30 11.88
C LEU A 38 -10.69 41.38 11.04
N GLY A 39 -10.10 41.02 9.89
CA GLY A 39 -9.53 41.98 8.95
C GLY A 39 -10.57 42.92 8.35
N VAL A 40 -11.72 42.38 7.93
CA VAL A 40 -12.87 43.17 7.42
C VAL A 40 -13.44 44.08 8.51
N ALA A 41 -13.57 43.58 9.74
CA ALA A 41 -14.04 44.38 10.87
C ALA A 41 -13.09 45.55 11.20
N GLN A 42 -11.77 45.35 11.06
CA GLN A 42 -10.80 46.42 11.21
C GLN A 42 -10.94 47.47 10.10
N LEU A 43 -11.12 47.05 8.84
CA LEU A 43 -11.37 47.95 7.70
C LEU A 43 -12.69 48.72 7.83
N ALA A 44 -13.72 48.08 8.41
CA ALA A 44 -15.02 48.69 8.69
C ALA A 44 -14.99 49.68 9.88
N GLY A 45 -13.84 49.84 10.54
CA GLY A 45 -13.63 50.85 11.57
C GLY A 45 -14.00 50.43 12.99
N LEU A 46 -14.17 49.14 13.28
CA LEU A 46 -14.43 48.67 14.64
C LEU A 46 -13.21 48.76 15.58
N GLY A 47 -12.01 48.96 15.05
CA GLY A 47 -10.78 49.14 15.85
C GLY A 47 -10.41 47.94 16.72
N VAL A 48 -10.76 46.72 16.30
CA VAL A 48 -10.60 45.47 17.07
C VAL A 48 -9.13 45.07 17.22
N LEU A 49 -8.31 45.31 16.19
CA LEU A 49 -6.91 44.88 16.13
C LEU A 49 -5.92 46.03 16.36
N GLY A 50 -6.39 47.27 16.46
CA GLY A 50 -5.57 48.48 16.59
C GLY A 50 -6.32 49.73 16.15
N GLU A 51 -5.59 50.81 15.91
CA GLU A 51 -6.17 52.09 15.48
C GLU A 51 -6.86 51.98 14.11
N VAL A 52 -7.99 52.70 13.99
CA VAL A 52 -8.86 52.70 12.80
C VAL A 52 -8.20 53.52 11.70
N GLY A 53 -8.13 52.97 10.49
CA GLY A 53 -7.60 53.66 9.30
C GLY A 53 -6.14 53.37 8.98
N GLU A 54 -5.41 52.66 9.85
CA GLU A 54 -4.04 52.22 9.55
C GLU A 54 -4.03 50.86 8.83
N PRO A 55 -3.42 50.75 7.63
CA PRO A 55 -3.26 49.48 6.92
C PRO A 55 -2.48 48.44 7.75
N ALA A 56 -1.55 48.90 8.60
CA ALA A 56 -0.75 48.05 9.48
C ALA A 56 -1.61 47.30 10.52
N SER A 57 -2.72 47.90 10.98
CA SER A 57 -3.64 47.26 11.93
C SER A 57 -4.41 46.10 11.30
N VAL A 58 -4.68 46.14 9.98
CA VAL A 58 -5.33 45.05 9.25
C VAL A 58 -4.39 43.86 9.09
N ALA A 59 -3.09 44.11 8.87
CA ALA A 59 -2.07 43.06 8.77
C ALA A 59 -1.94 42.22 10.05
N ARG A 60 -2.35 42.75 11.22
CA ARG A 60 -2.39 41.97 12.48
C ARG A 60 -3.35 40.79 12.43
N ALA A 61 -4.36 40.82 11.57
CA ALA A 61 -5.27 39.67 11.37
C ALA A 61 -4.55 38.43 10.84
N ILE A 62 -3.44 38.62 10.11
CA ILE A 62 -2.62 37.55 9.53
C ILE A 62 -1.23 37.42 10.17
N ALA A 63 -0.91 38.26 11.17
CA ALA A 63 0.40 38.23 11.83
C ALA A 63 0.69 36.91 12.56
N GLY A 64 -0.35 36.13 12.90
CA GLY A 64 -0.19 34.78 13.45
C GLY A 64 0.58 33.83 12.52
N PHE A 65 0.51 34.02 11.20
CA PHE A 65 1.20 33.15 10.22
C PHE A 65 2.72 33.34 10.21
N SER A 66 3.23 34.50 10.65
CA SER A 66 4.67 34.79 10.71
C SER A 66 5.30 34.51 12.07
N GLN A 67 4.57 33.91 13.01
CA GLN A 67 5.13 33.55 14.31
C GLN A 67 6.27 32.54 14.16
N PRO A 68 7.38 32.68 14.93
CA PRO A 68 8.50 31.73 14.93
C PRO A 68 8.07 30.27 15.16
N VAL A 69 6.98 30.07 15.90
CA VAL A 69 6.31 28.79 16.12
C VAL A 69 5.90 28.10 14.82
N VAL A 70 5.25 28.83 13.91
CA VAL A 70 4.79 28.29 12.62
C VAL A 70 5.97 27.86 11.77
N ILE A 71 7.04 28.67 11.75
CA ILE A 71 8.29 28.35 11.05
C ILE A 71 8.93 27.09 11.63
N THR A 72 8.97 26.97 12.95
CA THR A 72 9.51 25.79 13.66
C THR A 72 8.73 24.53 13.29
N LEU A 73 7.40 24.60 13.25
CA LEU A 73 6.54 23.48 12.84
C LEU A 73 6.78 23.08 11.37
N LEU A 74 6.90 24.05 10.46
CA LEU A 74 7.23 23.78 9.06
C LEU A 74 8.59 23.06 8.91
N SER A 75 9.62 23.54 9.61
CA SER A 75 10.94 22.89 9.61
C SER A 75 10.88 21.46 10.15
N LEU A 76 10.09 21.20 11.20
CA LEU A 76 9.90 19.87 11.77
C LEU A 76 9.25 18.90 10.75
N PHE A 77 8.24 19.37 10.00
CA PHE A 77 7.63 18.58 8.93
C PHE A 77 8.61 18.25 7.80
N ILE A 78 9.46 19.21 7.41
CA ILE A 78 10.51 18.97 6.41
C ILE A 78 11.51 17.91 6.91
N ILE A 79 12.00 18.03 8.13
CA ILE A 79 12.91 17.04 8.74
C ILE A 79 12.25 15.65 8.77
N THR A 80 10.98 15.59 9.18
CA THR A 80 10.19 14.34 9.20
C THR A 80 10.15 13.70 7.82
N ARG A 81 9.84 14.48 6.76
CA ARG A 81 9.84 14.00 5.37
C ARG A 81 11.22 13.54 4.88
N CYS A 82 12.29 14.24 5.25
CA CYS A 82 13.66 13.81 4.92
C CYS A 82 14.01 12.48 5.58
N MET A 83 13.63 12.26 6.84
CA MET A 83 13.86 10.98 7.53
C MET A 83 13.08 9.83 6.87
N GLU A 84 11.84 10.09 6.43
CA GLU A 84 11.03 9.12 5.67
C GLU A 84 11.70 8.76 4.33
N HIS A 85 12.12 9.77 3.54
CA HIS A 85 12.72 9.57 2.22
C HIS A 85 14.08 8.88 2.28
N THR A 86 14.94 9.24 3.23
CA THR A 86 16.27 8.62 3.41
C THR A 86 16.22 7.15 3.85
N GLY A 87 15.04 6.65 4.25
CA GLY A 87 14.87 5.27 4.68
C GLY A 87 15.49 4.97 6.05
N LEU A 88 15.95 5.99 6.79
CA LEU A 88 16.39 5.87 8.19
C LEU A 88 15.31 5.19 9.03
N THR A 89 14.06 5.51 8.75
CA THR A 89 12.90 4.96 9.43
C THR A 89 12.70 3.47 9.15
N ARG A 90 12.88 3.04 7.89
CA ARG A 90 12.90 1.62 7.49
C ARG A 90 14.10 0.89 8.10
N TRP A 91 15.23 1.57 8.30
CA TRP A 91 16.38 1.02 9.00
C TRP A 91 16.08 0.77 10.49
N ILE A 92 15.48 1.75 11.19
CA ILE A 92 15.06 1.63 12.60
C ILE A 92 14.07 0.47 12.78
N ALA A 93 13.04 0.40 11.93
CA ALA A 93 12.05 -0.69 11.95
C ALA A 93 12.68 -2.08 11.81
N ARG A 94 13.58 -2.26 10.84
CA ARG A 94 14.28 -3.55 10.65
C ARG A 94 15.20 -3.90 11.82
N HIS A 95 15.83 -2.91 12.44
CA HIS A 95 16.70 -3.13 13.59
C HIS A 95 15.90 -3.51 14.85
N LEU A 96 14.75 -2.86 15.06
CA LEU A 96 13.76 -3.23 16.07
C LEU A 96 13.36 -4.70 15.95
N LEU A 97 13.03 -5.14 14.74
CA LEU A 97 12.62 -6.52 14.45
C LEU A 97 13.72 -7.57 14.73
N ARG A 98 15.00 -7.17 14.69
CA ARG A 98 16.13 -8.05 15.05
C ARG A 98 16.34 -8.11 16.56
N LEU A 99 16.07 -7.02 17.26
CA LEU A 99 16.18 -6.93 18.72
C LEU A 99 14.96 -7.51 19.44
N SER A 100 13.83 -7.61 18.75
CA SER A 100 12.63 -8.28 19.23
C SER A 100 12.84 -9.79 19.30
N GLY A 101 13.21 -10.27 20.49
CA GLY A 101 13.12 -11.69 20.81
C GLY A 101 11.66 -12.14 20.98
N SER A 102 11.46 -13.36 21.51
CA SER A 102 10.13 -13.97 21.68
C SER A 102 9.30 -13.41 22.85
N SER A 103 9.86 -12.51 23.66
CA SER A 103 9.17 -12.00 24.85
C SER A 103 8.19 -10.87 24.51
N GLN A 104 6.91 -11.12 24.74
CA GLN A 104 5.82 -10.18 24.49
C GLN A 104 5.98 -8.83 25.22
N SER A 105 6.40 -8.82 26.49
CA SER A 105 6.61 -7.58 27.24
C SER A 105 7.78 -6.77 26.69
N ARG A 106 8.82 -7.45 26.21
CA ARG A 106 9.96 -6.80 25.54
C ARG A 106 9.53 -6.12 24.24
N LEU A 107 8.69 -6.77 23.45
CA LEU A 107 8.10 -6.18 22.24
C LEU A 107 7.29 -4.92 22.56
N ILE A 108 6.38 -5.01 23.53
CA ILE A 108 5.58 -3.85 23.99
C ILE A 108 6.48 -2.68 24.39
N ALA A 109 7.47 -2.95 25.24
CA ALA A 109 8.40 -1.93 25.73
C ALA A 109 9.24 -1.33 24.59
N LEU A 110 9.75 -2.17 23.70
CA LEU A 110 10.61 -1.75 22.59
C LEU A 110 9.85 -0.86 21.61
N PHE A 111 8.62 -1.22 21.24
CA PHE A 111 7.78 -0.40 20.37
C PHE A 111 7.39 0.91 21.05
N ALA A 112 6.93 0.90 22.31
CA ALA A 112 6.62 2.13 23.05
C ALA A 112 7.84 3.06 23.15
N ALA A 113 8.99 2.52 23.56
CA ALA A 113 10.21 3.30 23.77
C ALA A 113 10.77 3.86 22.46
N THR A 114 10.73 3.08 21.38
CA THR A 114 11.24 3.56 20.10
C THR A 114 10.30 4.60 19.49
N THR A 115 8.98 4.42 19.60
CA THR A 115 8.05 5.46 19.16
C THR A 115 8.21 6.72 19.97
N ALA A 116 8.36 6.61 21.30
CA ALA A 116 8.65 7.75 22.16
C ALA A 116 9.93 8.46 21.73
N PHE A 117 11.03 7.71 21.57
CA PHE A 117 12.31 8.25 21.11
C PHE A 117 12.19 9.02 19.79
N LEU A 118 11.51 8.44 18.80
CA LEU A 118 11.26 9.12 17.52
C LEU A 118 10.43 10.39 17.73
N SER A 119 9.36 10.31 18.53
CA SER A 119 8.48 11.44 18.81
C SER A 119 9.12 12.58 19.60
N LEU A 120 10.33 12.41 20.17
CA LEU A 120 11.10 13.53 20.69
C LEU A 120 11.52 14.51 19.59
N PHE A 121 11.64 14.04 18.33
CA PHE A 121 12.21 14.81 17.21
C PHE A 121 11.24 15.01 16.05
N MET A 122 10.06 14.41 16.09
CA MET A 122 9.05 14.47 15.04
C MET A 122 7.64 14.50 15.65
N ASN A 123 6.66 14.91 14.86
CA ASN A 123 5.27 14.97 15.32
C ASN A 123 4.74 13.56 15.69
N ASN A 124 3.93 13.48 16.74
CA ASN A 124 3.35 12.24 17.28
C ASN A 124 2.65 11.39 16.21
N LEU A 125 1.98 12.03 15.25
CA LEU A 125 1.31 11.34 14.14
C LEU A 125 2.31 10.64 13.22
N ALA A 126 3.42 11.30 12.88
CA ALA A 126 4.44 10.76 11.99
C ALA A 126 5.19 9.59 12.66
N ALA A 127 5.59 9.74 13.92
CA ALA A 127 6.26 8.67 14.67
C ALA A 127 5.37 7.40 14.76
N GLY A 128 4.06 7.57 15.00
CA GLY A 128 3.10 6.46 15.04
C GLY A 128 2.90 5.80 13.67
N ALA A 129 2.62 6.60 12.63
CA ALA A 129 2.42 6.10 11.27
C ALA A 129 3.64 5.34 10.74
N LEU A 130 4.83 5.76 11.16
CA LEU A 130 6.08 5.16 10.76
C LEU A 130 6.32 3.77 11.36
N LEU A 131 5.96 3.58 12.63
CA LEU A 131 6.14 2.30 13.32
C LEU A 131 4.94 1.36 13.17
N LEU A 132 3.81 1.84 12.67
CA LEU A 132 2.63 1.03 12.34
C LEU A 132 2.98 -0.20 11.47
N PRO A 133 3.62 -0.08 10.29
CA PRO A 133 3.94 -1.25 9.46
C PRO A 133 4.88 -2.23 10.17
N ALA A 134 5.88 -1.71 10.90
CA ALA A 134 6.84 -2.52 11.65
C ALA A 134 6.17 -3.29 12.80
N ALA A 135 5.23 -2.66 13.49
CA ALA A 135 4.46 -3.28 14.56
C ALA A 135 3.52 -4.37 14.04
N LEU A 136 2.90 -4.15 12.87
CA LEU A 136 2.11 -5.17 12.19
C LEU A 136 2.97 -6.37 11.74
N GLU A 137 4.15 -6.11 11.18
CA GLU A 137 5.08 -7.17 10.79
C GLU A 137 5.59 -7.94 12.01
N ALA A 138 5.95 -7.26 13.10
CA ALA A 138 6.35 -7.89 14.36
C ALA A 138 5.24 -8.77 14.93
N SER A 139 3.99 -8.27 14.89
CA SER A 139 2.80 -9.02 15.29
C SER A 139 2.68 -10.33 14.50
N ARG A 140 2.84 -10.28 13.17
CA ARG A 140 2.79 -11.47 12.30
C ARG A 140 3.91 -12.47 12.61
N ARG A 141 5.14 -12.00 12.75
CA ARG A 141 6.31 -12.87 12.99
C ARG A 141 6.29 -13.55 14.37
N THR A 142 5.72 -12.88 15.37
CA THR A 142 5.77 -13.33 16.77
C THR A 142 4.45 -13.92 17.28
N GLY A 143 3.37 -13.80 16.50
CA GLY A 143 2.02 -14.21 16.90
C GLY A 143 1.38 -13.32 17.98
N VAL A 144 2.04 -12.23 18.42
CA VAL A 144 1.48 -11.28 19.38
C VAL A 144 0.38 -10.47 18.71
N ARG A 145 -0.77 -10.29 19.37
CA ARG A 145 -1.92 -9.56 18.79
C ARG A 145 -1.54 -8.12 18.40
N PRO A 146 -1.99 -7.60 17.23
CA PRO A 146 -1.65 -6.26 16.76
C PRO A 146 -1.96 -5.15 17.76
N SER A 147 -3.14 -5.19 18.40
CA SER A 147 -3.57 -4.24 19.43
C SER A 147 -2.54 -4.05 20.55
N LYS A 148 -1.86 -5.14 20.95
CA LYS A 148 -0.82 -5.12 21.98
C LYS A 148 0.49 -4.49 21.52
N LEU A 149 0.67 -4.19 20.24
CA LEU A 149 1.83 -3.44 19.74
C LEU A 149 1.44 -2.03 19.26
N LEU A 150 0.28 -1.90 18.62
CA LEU A 150 -0.22 -0.63 18.08
C LEU A 150 -0.61 0.37 19.16
N ILE A 151 -1.24 -0.08 20.25
CA ILE A 151 -1.57 0.79 21.38
C ILE A 151 -0.28 1.34 22.03
N PRO A 152 0.74 0.51 22.34
CA PRO A 152 2.04 1.00 22.78
C PRO A 152 2.71 1.97 21.82
N VAL A 153 2.60 1.77 20.50
CA VAL A 153 3.09 2.74 19.51
C VAL A 153 2.37 4.08 19.68
N ALA A 154 1.03 4.09 19.78
CA ALA A 154 0.25 5.30 19.94
C ALA A 154 0.54 6.05 21.26
N TYR A 155 0.60 5.34 22.40
CA TYR A 155 0.96 5.96 23.67
C TYR A 155 2.43 6.39 23.70
N GLY A 156 3.32 5.60 23.10
CA GLY A 156 4.72 5.94 22.95
C GLY A 156 4.90 7.28 22.24
N SER A 157 4.19 7.52 21.12
CA SER A 157 4.28 8.80 20.42
C SER A 157 3.82 9.97 21.29
N LEU A 158 2.71 9.82 22.02
CA LEU A 158 2.23 10.86 22.94
C LEU A 158 3.22 11.16 24.08
N LEU A 159 3.80 10.11 24.68
CA LEU A 159 4.76 10.22 25.77
C LEU A 159 6.07 10.89 25.31
N GLY A 160 6.57 10.52 24.14
CA GLY A 160 7.76 11.14 23.56
C GLY A 160 7.54 12.62 23.25
N GLY A 161 6.39 12.95 22.67
CA GLY A 161 6.02 14.35 22.42
C GLY A 161 5.94 15.19 23.70
N ALA A 162 5.45 14.64 24.80
CA ALA A 162 5.39 15.35 26.08
C ALA A 162 6.78 15.68 26.67
N ALA A 163 7.82 14.93 26.29
CA ALA A 163 9.19 15.09 26.80
C ALA A 163 10.00 16.19 26.10
N THR A 164 9.53 16.72 24.97
CA THR A 164 10.26 17.73 24.20
C THR A 164 9.38 18.90 23.78
N TYR A 165 10.02 20.05 23.54
CA TYR A 165 9.41 21.25 22.99
C TYR A 165 8.59 21.05 21.71
N PHE A 166 8.93 20.10 20.83
CA PHE A 166 8.38 19.99 19.48
C PHE A 166 6.90 19.58 19.37
N THR A 167 6.22 19.31 20.49
CA THR A 167 4.77 19.10 20.50
C THR A 167 4.02 20.42 20.42
N SER A 168 2.95 20.48 19.62
CA SER A 168 2.15 21.70 19.39
C SER A 168 1.75 22.42 20.69
N ALA A 169 1.28 21.69 21.71
CA ALA A 169 0.93 22.27 23.00
C ALA A 169 2.13 22.93 23.72
N ASN A 170 3.30 22.29 23.69
CA ASN A 170 4.52 22.80 24.35
C ASN A 170 5.04 24.05 23.64
N ILE A 171 4.99 24.07 22.30
CA ILE A 171 5.35 25.25 21.51
C ILE A 171 4.40 26.42 21.81
N ILE A 172 3.10 26.17 21.84
CA ILE A 172 2.09 27.20 22.14
C ILE A 172 2.30 27.78 23.55
N VAL A 173 2.52 26.93 24.56
CA VAL A 173 2.78 27.40 25.93
C VAL A 173 4.02 28.29 25.97
N SER A 174 5.11 27.90 25.32
CA SER A 174 6.33 28.72 25.27
C SER A 174 6.10 30.10 24.62
N ASP A 175 5.30 30.15 23.56
CA ASP A 175 4.92 31.41 22.89
C ASP A 175 4.07 32.29 23.82
N LEU A 176 3.10 31.69 24.52
CA LEU A 176 2.24 32.39 25.48
C LEU A 176 3.03 33.02 26.65
N LEU A 177 4.15 32.41 27.08
CA LEU A 177 5.01 33.00 28.10
C LEU A 177 5.63 34.33 27.65
N SER A 178 6.01 34.44 26.37
CA SER A 178 6.64 35.64 25.83
C SER A 178 5.69 36.85 25.76
N ILE A 179 4.39 36.60 25.60
CA ILE A 179 3.34 37.61 25.54
C ILE A 179 2.59 37.81 26.86
N ALA A 180 2.98 37.08 27.93
CA ALA A 180 2.39 37.22 29.25
C ALA A 180 2.68 38.60 29.87
N THR A 181 1.90 38.99 30.88
CA THR A 181 2.11 40.27 31.59
C THR A 181 2.36 40.00 33.08
N PRO A 182 3.59 40.17 33.60
CA PRO A 182 4.81 40.60 32.90
C PRO A 182 5.40 39.52 31.96
N PRO A 183 6.11 39.91 30.89
CA PRO A 183 6.71 38.97 29.93
C PRO A 183 7.65 37.98 30.62
N GLN A 184 7.48 36.70 30.30
CA GLN A 184 8.32 35.62 30.83
C GLN A 184 9.31 35.16 29.76
N LYS A 185 10.41 34.54 30.21
CA LYS A 185 11.39 33.95 29.30
C LYS A 185 10.75 32.75 28.56
N PRO A 186 10.88 32.65 27.23
CA PRO A 186 10.40 31.49 26.49
C PRO A 186 11.17 30.23 26.91
N LEU A 187 10.50 29.09 26.81
CA LEU A 187 11.05 27.78 27.15
C LEU A 187 11.98 27.28 26.03
N GLY A 188 13.12 26.74 26.42
CA GLY A 188 14.06 26.06 25.55
C GLY A 188 13.62 24.64 25.18
N ILE A 189 14.36 24.03 24.24
CA ILE A 189 14.05 22.69 23.70
C ILE A 189 14.02 21.62 24.80
N LEU A 190 14.91 21.74 25.79
CA LEU A 190 15.12 20.75 26.85
C LEU A 190 14.39 21.08 28.16
N ASP A 191 13.70 22.22 28.25
CA ASP A 191 13.04 22.63 29.51
C ASP A 191 11.89 21.70 29.89
N PHE A 192 11.30 21.01 28.91
CA PHE A 192 10.28 19.99 29.11
C PHE A 192 10.86 18.61 29.46
N THR A 193 12.14 18.36 29.19
CA THR A 193 12.75 17.03 29.30
C THR A 193 12.81 16.48 30.72
N PRO A 194 13.10 17.27 31.78
CA PRO A 194 13.10 16.74 33.15
C PRO A 194 11.73 16.16 33.55
N THR A 195 10.67 16.93 33.35
CA THR A 195 9.31 16.54 33.76
C THR A 195 8.68 15.56 32.78
N GLY A 196 8.67 15.91 31.49
CA GLY A 196 8.09 15.08 30.44
C GLY A 196 8.87 13.80 30.20
N GLY A 197 10.20 13.83 30.33
CA GLY A 197 11.04 12.63 30.27
C GLY A 197 10.77 11.67 31.44
N LEU A 198 10.58 12.17 32.66
CA LEU A 198 10.15 11.36 33.81
C LEU A 198 8.78 10.71 33.55
N ILE A 199 7.81 11.47 33.03
CA ILE A 199 6.49 10.96 32.66
C ILE A 199 6.60 9.92 31.55
N ALA A 200 7.43 10.15 30.53
CA ALA A 200 7.66 9.22 29.44
C ALA A 200 8.28 7.91 29.93
N LEU A 201 9.32 7.99 30.77
CA LEU A 201 9.95 6.82 31.37
C LEU A 201 8.97 6.03 32.24
N ALA A 202 8.19 6.71 33.08
CA ALA A 202 7.17 6.08 33.91
C ALA A 202 6.08 5.41 33.06
N GLY A 203 5.61 6.07 32.00
CA GLY A 203 4.61 5.54 31.07
C GLY A 203 5.12 4.33 30.27
N ILE A 204 6.36 4.39 29.77
CA ILE A 204 7.00 3.26 29.08
C ILE A 204 7.18 2.09 30.06
N ALA A 205 7.64 2.35 31.29
CA ALA A 205 7.77 1.32 32.32
C ALA A 205 6.42 0.69 32.67
N PHE A 206 5.36 1.51 32.79
CA PHE A 206 4.00 1.03 33.03
C PHE A 206 3.52 0.13 31.89
N LEU A 207 3.69 0.54 30.63
CA LEU A 207 3.34 -0.29 29.47
C LEU A 207 4.17 -1.58 29.41
N ALA A 208 5.45 -1.53 29.74
CA ALA A 208 6.33 -2.70 29.77
C ALA A 208 5.90 -3.72 30.84
N LEU A 209 5.54 -3.25 32.04
CA LEU A 209 5.19 -4.10 33.18
C LEU A 209 3.75 -4.61 33.13
N PHE A 210 2.78 -3.72 32.84
CA PHE A 210 1.35 -4.03 32.91
C PHE A 210 0.71 -4.24 31.54
N GLY A 211 1.33 -3.78 30.45
CA GLY A 211 0.73 -3.82 29.12
C GLY A 211 0.38 -5.22 28.63
N ARG A 212 1.16 -6.25 29.01
CA ARG A 212 0.85 -7.64 28.64
C ARG A 212 -0.54 -8.09 29.12
N ARG A 213 -0.96 -7.63 30.31
CA ARG A 213 -2.21 -8.04 30.99
C ARG A 213 -3.35 -7.05 30.79
N LEU A 214 -3.05 -5.75 30.76
CA LEU A 214 -4.06 -4.69 30.65
C LEU A 214 -4.49 -4.42 29.20
N LEU A 215 -3.58 -4.58 28.23
CA LEU A 215 -3.90 -4.24 26.85
C LEU A 215 -4.90 -5.24 26.28
N PRO A 216 -5.97 -4.74 25.62
CA PRO A 216 -7.01 -5.59 25.09
C PRO A 216 -6.47 -6.46 23.96
N ASP A 217 -7.06 -7.64 23.86
CA ASP A 217 -6.73 -8.64 22.88
C ASP A 217 -7.67 -8.53 21.67
N HIS A 218 -7.77 -7.33 21.07
CA HIS A 218 -8.60 -7.13 19.88
C HIS A 218 -7.89 -7.65 18.62
N GLU A 219 -8.60 -8.44 17.82
CA GLU A 219 -8.26 -8.67 16.42
C GLU A 219 -8.56 -7.38 15.65
N PRO A 220 -7.64 -6.87 14.82
CA PRO A 220 -7.90 -5.67 14.05
C PRO A 220 -9.10 -5.92 13.11
N PRO A 221 -9.99 -4.94 12.92
CA PRO A 221 -11.00 -5.01 11.88
C PRO A 221 -10.33 -5.26 10.53
N ILE A 222 -10.85 -6.25 9.78
CA ILE A 222 -10.39 -6.65 8.45
C ILE A 222 -10.30 -5.47 7.47
N SER A 223 -10.99 -4.35 7.76
CA SER A 223 -11.05 -3.14 6.93
C SER A 223 -9.88 -2.14 7.09
N LEU A 224 -9.10 -2.17 8.18
CA LEU A 224 -8.03 -1.18 8.41
C LEU A 224 -6.64 -1.64 7.94
N VAL A 225 -6.51 -2.91 7.62
CA VAL A 225 -5.28 -3.50 7.11
C VAL A 225 -5.63 -4.03 5.73
N HIS A 226 -4.92 -3.60 4.68
CA HIS A 226 -4.83 -4.42 3.47
C HIS A 226 -4.14 -5.73 3.90
N TRP A 227 -4.93 -6.63 4.46
CA TRP A 227 -4.52 -7.94 4.90
C TRP A 227 -4.23 -8.73 3.63
N ARG A 228 -3.01 -8.59 3.13
CA ARG A 228 -2.44 -9.51 2.16
C ARG A 228 -1.83 -10.63 3.00
N PRO A 229 -2.54 -11.76 3.16
CA PRO A 229 -1.95 -12.91 3.83
C PRO A 229 -0.72 -13.33 3.01
N THR A 230 0.36 -13.64 3.72
CA THR A 230 1.57 -14.17 3.12
C THR A 230 1.26 -15.54 2.51
N SER A 231 2.01 -15.99 1.50
CA SER A 231 1.79 -17.32 0.91
C SER A 231 1.82 -18.45 1.96
N THR A 232 2.64 -18.33 3.00
CA THR A 232 2.65 -19.26 4.14
C THR A 232 1.39 -19.18 5.03
N GLU A 233 0.83 -17.99 5.23
CA GLU A 233 -0.40 -17.79 6.00
C GLU A 233 -1.61 -18.36 5.24
N LEU A 234 -1.64 -18.18 3.92
CA LEU A 234 -2.63 -18.82 3.03
C LEU A 234 -2.48 -20.34 3.06
N GLU A 235 -1.26 -20.85 2.95
CA GLU A 235 -1.00 -22.29 2.98
C GLU A 235 -1.52 -22.94 4.28
N GLN A 236 -1.32 -22.28 5.42
CA GLN A 236 -1.84 -22.71 6.72
C GLN A 236 -3.37 -22.58 6.83
N ALA A 237 -3.94 -21.45 6.41
CA ALA A 237 -5.40 -21.22 6.45
C ALA A 237 -6.17 -22.26 5.63
N TYR A 238 -5.61 -22.64 4.48
CA TYR A 238 -6.16 -23.69 3.62
C TYR A 238 -5.71 -25.10 4.00
N GLN A 239 -4.85 -25.25 5.01
CA GLN A 239 -4.32 -26.52 5.50
C GLN A 239 -3.67 -27.35 4.39
N VAL A 240 -2.88 -26.72 3.51
CA VAL A 240 -2.26 -27.39 2.37
C VAL A 240 -1.20 -28.39 2.82
N GLY A 241 -0.42 -28.06 3.86
CA GLY A 241 0.66 -28.91 4.40
C GLY A 241 0.18 -30.30 4.85
N GLU A 242 -1.04 -30.44 5.37
CA GLU A 242 -1.60 -31.74 5.81
C GLU A 242 -1.84 -32.75 4.66
N ARG A 243 -1.63 -32.33 3.41
CA ARG A 243 -1.85 -33.16 2.22
C ARG A 243 -0.71 -33.02 1.22
N LEU A 244 0.44 -32.52 1.68
CA LEU A 244 1.61 -32.30 0.85
C LEU A 244 2.55 -33.51 0.93
N TRP A 245 2.97 -33.98 -0.23
CA TRP A 245 3.85 -35.11 -0.39
C TRP A 245 5.00 -34.72 -1.32
N LYS A 246 6.18 -35.29 -1.11
CA LYS A 246 7.31 -35.21 -2.03
C LYS A 246 7.65 -36.61 -2.51
N THR A 247 8.04 -36.77 -3.77
CA THR A 247 8.55 -38.05 -4.28
C THR A 247 9.60 -37.81 -5.35
N VAL A 248 10.59 -38.69 -5.47
CA VAL A 248 11.64 -38.60 -6.47
C VAL A 248 11.35 -39.58 -7.59
N ILE A 249 11.45 -39.11 -8.84
CA ILE A 249 11.30 -39.98 -10.01
C ILE A 249 12.57 -40.82 -10.15
N SER A 250 12.45 -42.11 -9.89
CA SER A 250 13.53 -43.08 -10.09
C SER A 250 13.75 -43.37 -11.58
N GLU A 251 14.96 -43.79 -11.96
CA GLU A 251 15.25 -44.23 -13.34
C GLU A 251 14.40 -45.42 -13.77
N THR A 252 13.93 -46.22 -12.81
CA THR A 252 13.09 -47.39 -13.02
C THR A 252 11.60 -47.07 -13.06
N SER A 253 11.19 -45.82 -12.81
CA SER A 253 9.77 -45.47 -12.76
C SER A 253 9.16 -45.48 -14.17
N PRO A 254 7.98 -46.10 -14.37
CA PRO A 254 7.21 -46.02 -15.62
C PRO A 254 6.74 -44.60 -15.98
N LEU A 255 6.94 -43.61 -15.09
CA LEU A 255 6.67 -42.20 -15.32
C LEU A 255 7.88 -41.43 -15.87
N ALA A 256 9.08 -42.01 -15.84
CA ALA A 256 10.26 -41.41 -16.41
C ALA A 256 10.10 -41.23 -17.94
N GLY A 257 10.32 -40.00 -18.42
CA GLY A 257 10.20 -39.65 -19.84
C GLY A 257 8.78 -39.32 -20.31
N LYS A 258 7.75 -39.48 -19.46
CA LYS A 258 6.36 -39.11 -19.78
C LYS A 258 6.08 -37.64 -19.50
N THR A 259 5.09 -37.08 -20.16
CA THR A 259 4.60 -35.73 -19.84
C THR A 259 3.66 -35.76 -18.63
N LEU A 260 3.47 -34.61 -17.96
CA LEU A 260 2.47 -34.47 -16.90
C LEU A 260 1.05 -34.79 -17.38
N HIS A 261 0.75 -34.53 -18.66
CA HIS A 261 -0.51 -34.91 -19.29
C HIS A 261 -0.68 -36.44 -19.35
N GLU A 262 0.34 -37.15 -19.82
CA GLU A 262 0.33 -38.62 -19.92
C GLU A 262 0.32 -39.32 -18.56
N ALA A 263 1.00 -38.74 -17.57
CA ALA A 263 0.96 -39.20 -16.19
C ALA A 263 -0.46 -39.11 -15.60
N ALA A 264 -1.25 -38.13 -16.03
CA ALA A 264 -2.67 -37.97 -15.72
C ALA A 264 -2.99 -38.02 -14.20
N PHE A 265 -2.11 -37.49 -13.34
CA PHE A 265 -2.27 -37.51 -11.88
C PHE A 265 -3.63 -36.99 -11.41
N GLY A 266 -4.13 -35.93 -12.04
CA GLY A 266 -5.42 -35.33 -11.70
C GLY A 266 -6.62 -36.18 -12.13
N GLU A 267 -6.56 -36.83 -13.29
CA GLU A 267 -7.69 -37.60 -13.83
C GLU A 267 -7.74 -39.03 -13.28
N LYS A 268 -6.60 -39.72 -13.20
CA LYS A 268 -6.51 -41.10 -12.72
C LYS A 268 -6.56 -41.20 -11.20
N LEU A 269 -5.86 -40.29 -10.52
CA LEU A 269 -5.62 -40.38 -9.07
C LEU A 269 -6.23 -39.19 -8.31
N GLY A 270 -6.69 -38.14 -8.98
CA GLY A 270 -7.16 -36.91 -8.31
C GLY A 270 -6.11 -36.26 -7.43
N ILE A 271 -4.83 -36.39 -7.83
CA ILE A 271 -3.67 -35.77 -7.19
C ILE A 271 -3.27 -34.56 -8.03
N ALA A 272 -2.97 -33.44 -7.39
CA ALA A 272 -2.44 -32.26 -8.06
C ALA A 272 -0.91 -32.24 -7.93
N ALA A 273 -0.20 -32.13 -9.06
CA ALA A 273 1.22 -31.79 -9.02
C ALA A 273 1.36 -30.28 -8.80
N ALA A 274 2.04 -29.89 -7.73
CA ALA A 274 2.22 -28.50 -7.34
C ALA A 274 3.48 -27.88 -7.97
N ALA A 275 4.61 -28.61 -7.92
CA ALA A 275 5.88 -28.18 -8.49
C ALA A 275 6.79 -29.37 -8.83
N ILE A 276 7.77 -29.12 -9.69
CA ILE A 276 8.86 -30.06 -10.01
C ILE A 276 10.17 -29.39 -9.65
N GLN A 277 10.99 -30.01 -8.83
CA GLN A 277 12.35 -29.57 -8.57
C GLN A 277 13.33 -30.40 -9.39
N ARG A 278 14.05 -29.73 -10.29
CA ARG A 278 15.09 -30.30 -11.13
C ARG A 278 16.43 -29.76 -10.70
N GLY A 279 17.15 -30.53 -9.88
CA GLY A 279 18.37 -30.08 -9.23
C GLY A 279 18.13 -28.86 -8.33
N LYS A 280 18.65 -27.70 -8.70
CA LYS A 280 18.46 -26.43 -7.96
C LYS A 280 17.30 -25.57 -8.48
N THR A 281 16.69 -25.94 -9.61
CA THR A 281 15.63 -25.15 -10.23
C THR A 281 14.28 -25.70 -9.80
N LEU A 282 13.43 -24.84 -9.24
CA LEU A 282 12.03 -25.16 -8.98
C LEU A 282 11.19 -24.71 -10.18
N ILE A 283 10.46 -25.64 -10.78
CA ILE A 283 9.62 -25.44 -11.96
C ILE A 283 8.17 -25.33 -11.49
N PHE A 284 7.60 -24.14 -11.68
CA PHE A 284 6.19 -23.80 -11.47
C PHE A 284 5.87 -22.52 -12.27
N PRO A 285 4.61 -22.27 -12.69
CA PRO A 285 3.51 -23.22 -12.71
C PRO A 285 3.80 -24.36 -13.70
N LEU A 286 3.30 -25.55 -13.38
CA LEU A 286 3.49 -26.70 -14.27
C LEU A 286 2.63 -26.54 -15.53
N THR A 287 3.18 -26.91 -16.69
CA THR A 287 2.43 -27.06 -17.95
C THR A 287 2.09 -28.53 -18.20
N ALA A 288 1.06 -28.81 -19.00
CA ALA A 288 0.67 -30.20 -19.29
C ALA A 288 1.75 -30.96 -20.08
N GLU A 289 2.50 -30.25 -20.91
CA GLU A 289 3.58 -30.79 -21.76
C GLU A 289 4.90 -30.99 -21.01
N GLN A 290 4.99 -30.64 -19.74
CA GLN A 290 6.22 -30.74 -18.98
C GLN A 290 6.64 -32.22 -18.84
N THR A 291 7.80 -32.57 -19.38
CA THR A 291 8.35 -33.93 -19.30
C THR A 291 9.00 -34.18 -17.94
N LEU A 292 8.64 -35.31 -17.36
CA LEU A 292 9.18 -35.86 -16.12
C LEU A 292 10.52 -36.56 -16.39
N LEU A 293 11.60 -36.12 -15.75
CA LEU A 293 12.93 -36.73 -15.91
C LEU A 293 13.33 -37.53 -14.66
N PRO A 294 14.15 -38.58 -14.81
CA PRO A 294 14.77 -39.23 -13.67
C PRO A 294 15.55 -38.24 -12.81
N GLY A 295 15.42 -38.35 -11.48
CA GLY A 295 16.01 -37.43 -10.51
C GLY A 295 15.19 -36.17 -10.23
N ASP A 296 14.09 -35.94 -10.95
CA ASP A 296 13.14 -34.87 -10.61
C ASP A 296 12.45 -35.18 -9.27
N THR A 297 12.35 -34.18 -8.40
CA THR A 297 11.53 -34.25 -7.18
C THR A 297 10.17 -33.61 -7.44
N LEU A 298 9.11 -34.40 -7.33
CA LEU A 298 7.73 -33.97 -7.49
C LEU A 298 7.14 -33.59 -6.14
N TYR A 299 6.55 -32.40 -6.07
CA TYR A 299 5.70 -32.00 -4.94
C TYR A 299 4.23 -32.20 -5.33
N LEU A 300 3.53 -33.05 -4.57
CA LEU A 300 2.19 -33.54 -4.87
C LEU A 300 1.23 -33.17 -3.74
N ILE A 301 -0.01 -32.83 -4.11
CA ILE A 301 -1.07 -32.50 -3.17
C ILE A 301 -2.22 -33.48 -3.38
N GLY A 302 -2.52 -34.28 -2.36
CA GLY A 302 -3.48 -35.37 -2.47
C GLY A 302 -3.77 -36.07 -1.14
N ARG A 303 -4.81 -36.91 -1.13
CA ARG A 303 -5.10 -37.76 0.03
C ARG A 303 -4.11 -38.93 0.09
N ALA A 304 -3.73 -39.32 1.31
CA ALA A 304 -2.77 -40.41 1.55
C ALA A 304 -3.13 -41.70 0.80
N GLU A 305 -4.42 -42.08 0.78
CA GLU A 305 -4.86 -43.34 0.14
C GLU A 305 -4.71 -43.31 -1.38
N ARG A 306 -4.70 -42.11 -1.99
CA ARG A 306 -4.52 -41.95 -3.44
C ARG A 306 -3.05 -41.82 -3.78
N ILE A 307 -2.28 -41.11 -2.96
CA ILE A 307 -0.83 -40.97 -3.09
C ILE A 307 -0.15 -42.33 -2.97
N ALA A 308 -0.60 -43.19 -2.05
CA ALA A 308 -0.07 -44.54 -1.87
C ALA A 308 -0.14 -45.42 -3.14
N ARG A 309 -1.06 -45.11 -4.08
CA ARG A 309 -1.13 -45.83 -5.37
C ARG A 309 0.05 -45.51 -6.28
N LEU A 310 0.77 -44.41 -6.05
CA LEU A 310 2.01 -44.10 -6.77
C LEU A 310 3.13 -45.11 -6.46
N ASN A 311 3.04 -45.85 -5.36
CA ASN A 311 3.95 -46.95 -5.05
C ASN A 311 3.88 -48.07 -6.10
N GLU A 312 2.69 -48.31 -6.67
CA GLU A 312 2.50 -49.26 -7.78
C GLU A 312 3.19 -48.78 -9.06
N GLU A 313 3.42 -47.47 -9.19
CA GLU A 313 4.16 -46.83 -10.28
C GLU A 313 5.64 -46.57 -9.94
N GLY A 314 6.19 -47.29 -8.94
CA GLY A 314 7.61 -47.26 -8.60
C GLY A 314 8.11 -45.94 -8.01
N LEU A 315 7.20 -45.13 -7.45
CA LEU A 315 7.50 -43.92 -6.70
C LEU A 315 7.40 -44.21 -5.19
N ASP A 316 8.20 -43.53 -4.38
CA ASP A 316 8.11 -43.58 -2.92
C ASP A 316 7.78 -42.18 -2.39
N PRO A 317 6.50 -41.87 -2.13
CA PRO A 317 6.07 -40.56 -1.67
C PRO A 317 6.21 -40.42 -0.15
N GLU A 318 6.95 -39.39 0.27
CA GLU A 318 7.12 -39.01 1.67
C GLU A 318 6.21 -37.82 2.02
N GLU A 319 5.60 -37.86 3.20
CA GLU A 319 4.77 -36.76 3.70
C GLU A 319 5.64 -35.55 4.12
N MET A 320 5.22 -34.36 3.71
CA MET A 320 5.91 -33.11 4.00
C MET A 320 5.14 -32.30 5.05
N HIS A 321 5.83 -31.92 6.12
CA HIS A 321 5.28 -31.04 7.16
C HIS A 321 5.73 -29.58 7.00
N GLU A 322 6.73 -29.34 6.15
CA GLU A 322 7.25 -28.00 5.89
C GLU A 322 6.43 -27.27 4.82
N PRO A 323 6.18 -25.96 4.96
CA PRO A 323 5.40 -25.20 3.99
C PRO A 323 6.09 -25.14 2.63
N ILE A 324 5.39 -25.54 1.58
CA ILE A 324 5.91 -25.52 0.20
C ILE A 324 6.20 -24.08 -0.27
N SER A 325 5.56 -23.08 0.35
CA SER A 325 5.85 -21.66 0.14
C SER A 325 7.30 -21.27 0.44
N GLN A 326 8.00 -22.01 1.33
CA GLN A 326 9.43 -21.76 1.61
C GLN A 326 10.34 -22.15 0.45
N LEU A 327 9.87 -22.99 -0.48
CA LEU A 327 10.59 -23.37 -1.70
C LEU A 327 10.50 -22.29 -2.79
N GLY A 328 9.76 -21.19 -2.56
CA GLY A 328 9.58 -20.10 -3.51
C GLY A 328 8.25 -20.12 -4.27
N LEU A 329 7.34 -21.02 -3.91
CA LEU A 329 5.99 -21.06 -4.48
C LEU A 329 5.12 -19.93 -3.94
N SER A 330 4.57 -19.15 -4.86
CA SER A 330 3.63 -18.06 -4.56
C SER A 330 2.19 -18.57 -4.61
N PHE A 331 1.47 -18.34 -3.52
CA PHE A 331 0.04 -18.61 -3.43
C PHE A 331 -0.78 -17.32 -3.50
N VAL A 332 -1.91 -17.39 -4.20
CA VAL A 332 -2.89 -16.29 -4.29
C VAL A 332 -4.29 -16.83 -4.01
N GLU A 333 -5.03 -16.08 -3.21
CA GLU A 333 -6.45 -16.33 -2.95
C GLU A 333 -7.30 -15.55 -3.97
N LEU A 334 -8.21 -16.27 -4.65
CA LEU A 334 -9.19 -15.72 -5.58
C LEU A 334 -10.59 -15.91 -5.01
N LEU A 335 -11.27 -14.80 -4.72
CA LEU A 335 -12.67 -14.82 -4.28
C LEU A 335 -13.60 -14.75 -5.48
N LEU A 336 -14.57 -15.66 -5.56
CA LEU A 336 -15.61 -15.60 -6.58
C LEU A 336 -16.65 -14.54 -6.20
N ALA A 337 -16.68 -13.45 -6.96
CA ALA A 337 -17.67 -12.39 -6.77
C ALA A 337 -19.10 -12.88 -7.05
N PRO A 338 -20.12 -12.36 -6.34
CA PRO A 338 -21.52 -12.67 -6.63
C PRO A 338 -21.89 -12.30 -8.07
N ARG A 339 -22.63 -13.16 -8.78
CA ARG A 339 -23.01 -13.00 -10.20
C ARG A 339 -21.81 -13.07 -11.16
N SER A 340 -20.73 -13.72 -10.76
CA SER A 340 -19.62 -14.02 -11.66
C SER A 340 -20.09 -14.93 -12.80
N PRO A 341 -19.66 -14.71 -14.06
CA PRO A 341 -19.96 -15.62 -15.16
C PRO A 341 -19.30 -17.00 -15.00
N ALA A 342 -18.40 -17.16 -14.03
CA ALA A 342 -17.83 -18.45 -13.65
C ALA A 342 -18.69 -19.22 -12.64
N GLU A 343 -19.74 -18.61 -12.08
CA GLU A 343 -20.68 -19.29 -11.19
C GLU A 343 -21.42 -20.41 -11.92
N GLY A 344 -21.51 -21.59 -11.29
CA GLY A 344 -22.10 -22.80 -11.87
C GLY A 344 -21.16 -23.59 -12.80
N HIS A 345 -20.03 -23.03 -13.22
CA HIS A 345 -19.05 -23.71 -14.06
C HIS A 345 -17.90 -24.31 -13.26
N THR A 346 -17.26 -25.34 -13.81
CA THR A 346 -16.03 -25.93 -13.23
C THR A 346 -14.77 -25.23 -13.77
N LEU A 347 -13.66 -25.28 -13.03
CA LEU A 347 -12.39 -24.72 -13.52
C LEU A 347 -11.88 -25.44 -14.78
N LYS A 348 -12.26 -26.72 -14.97
CA LYS A 348 -12.00 -27.48 -16.19
C LYS A 348 -12.78 -26.94 -17.38
N GLU A 349 -14.09 -26.73 -17.25
CA GLU A 349 -14.92 -26.13 -18.32
C GLU A 349 -14.40 -24.76 -18.75
N LEU A 350 -13.99 -23.95 -17.79
CA LEU A 350 -13.44 -22.62 -18.03
C LEU A 350 -12.02 -22.64 -18.62
N ASN A 351 -11.40 -23.81 -18.73
CA ASN A 351 -10.00 -23.99 -19.13
C ASN A 351 -9.06 -23.06 -18.34
N PHE A 352 -9.33 -22.88 -17.04
CA PHE A 352 -8.76 -21.80 -16.24
C PHE A 352 -7.23 -21.81 -16.22
N ARG A 353 -6.63 -23.00 -16.05
CA ARG A 353 -5.18 -23.19 -16.06
C ARG A 353 -4.54 -22.78 -17.40
N ARG A 354 -5.15 -23.14 -18.53
CA ARG A 354 -4.64 -22.79 -19.86
C ARG A 354 -4.79 -21.31 -20.15
N ARG A 355 -5.89 -20.70 -19.69
CA ARG A 355 -6.20 -19.29 -19.95
C ARG A 355 -5.41 -18.32 -19.07
N TYR A 356 -5.18 -18.68 -17.81
CA TYR A 356 -4.62 -17.77 -16.81
C TYR A 356 -3.31 -18.25 -16.18
N GLY A 357 -2.83 -19.46 -16.48
CA GLY A 357 -1.55 -19.97 -15.96
C GLY A 357 -1.57 -20.37 -14.47
N PHE A 358 -2.72 -20.33 -13.81
CA PHE A 358 -2.86 -20.70 -12.40
C PHE A 358 -3.36 -22.13 -12.20
N THR A 359 -2.82 -22.80 -11.20
CA THR A 359 -3.28 -24.13 -10.77
C THR A 359 -4.05 -24.01 -9.47
N ALA A 360 -5.28 -24.50 -9.43
CA ALA A 360 -6.08 -24.51 -8.21
C ALA A 360 -5.60 -25.61 -7.26
N ILE A 361 -5.27 -25.20 -6.05
CA ILE A 361 -4.70 -26.04 -5.00
C ILE A 361 -5.78 -26.41 -3.98
N ALA A 362 -6.59 -25.43 -3.59
CA ALA A 362 -7.67 -25.63 -2.64
C ALA A 362 -8.87 -24.75 -2.96
N LEU A 363 -10.06 -25.20 -2.54
CA LEU A 363 -11.31 -24.45 -2.56
C LEU A 363 -11.81 -24.36 -1.12
N TYR A 364 -12.12 -23.16 -0.67
CA TYR A 364 -12.75 -22.92 0.62
C TYR A 364 -14.22 -22.56 0.41
N ARG A 365 -15.12 -23.38 0.97
CA ARG A 365 -16.57 -23.19 0.89
C ARG A 365 -17.20 -23.48 2.24
N LYS A 366 -18.03 -22.55 2.74
CA LYS A 366 -18.86 -22.72 3.94
C LYS A 366 -18.07 -23.26 5.16
N GLY A 367 -16.87 -22.73 5.39
CA GLY A 367 -16.04 -23.11 6.54
C GLY A 367 -15.19 -24.37 6.35
N ARG A 368 -15.13 -24.95 5.14
CA ARG A 368 -14.36 -26.16 4.84
C ARG A 368 -13.40 -25.96 3.67
N SER A 369 -12.17 -26.44 3.83
CA SER A 369 -11.14 -26.46 2.77
C SER A 369 -11.12 -27.81 2.04
N TYR A 370 -11.44 -27.78 0.75
CA TYR A 370 -11.36 -28.88 -0.20
C TYR A 370 -10.05 -28.82 -0.97
N ARG A 371 -9.27 -29.91 -0.97
CA ARG A 371 -7.89 -29.99 -1.51
C ARG A 371 -7.72 -31.09 -2.57
N THR A 372 -8.81 -31.69 -3.02
CA THR A 372 -8.82 -32.85 -3.93
C THR A 372 -9.83 -32.59 -5.01
N ASN A 373 -9.50 -32.87 -6.27
CA ASN A 373 -10.39 -32.65 -7.42
C ASN A 373 -10.97 -31.23 -7.47
N VAL A 374 -10.21 -30.23 -7.00
CA VAL A 374 -10.68 -28.84 -6.86
C VAL A 374 -11.20 -28.30 -8.19
N ALA A 375 -10.58 -28.70 -9.30
CA ALA A 375 -10.98 -28.27 -10.63
C ALA A 375 -12.33 -28.82 -11.12
N ASP A 376 -12.87 -29.85 -10.46
CA ASP A 376 -14.13 -30.52 -10.82
C ASP A 376 -15.34 -29.94 -10.07
N PHE A 377 -15.12 -29.06 -9.09
CA PHE A 377 -16.22 -28.45 -8.35
C PHE A 377 -16.89 -27.36 -9.20
N PRO A 378 -18.23 -27.38 -9.33
CA PRO A 378 -18.95 -26.24 -9.86
C PRO A 378 -18.82 -25.09 -8.86
N LEU A 379 -18.39 -23.93 -9.33
CA LEU A 379 -18.09 -22.77 -8.49
C LEU A 379 -19.39 -22.12 -7.98
N GLU A 380 -19.43 -21.78 -6.70
CA GLU A 380 -20.54 -21.07 -6.03
C GLU A 380 -20.11 -19.65 -5.63
N ALA A 381 -21.04 -18.69 -5.65
CA ALA A 381 -20.75 -17.34 -5.13
C ALA A 381 -20.26 -17.40 -3.68
N GLY A 382 -19.17 -16.69 -3.38
CA GLY A 382 -18.52 -16.71 -2.07
C GLY A 382 -17.50 -17.85 -1.88
N ASP A 383 -17.26 -18.67 -2.89
CA ASP A 383 -16.11 -19.56 -2.93
C ASP A 383 -14.80 -18.78 -2.91
N SER A 384 -13.82 -19.31 -2.17
CA SER A 384 -12.46 -18.79 -2.21
C SER A 384 -11.49 -19.85 -2.68
N LEU A 385 -10.81 -19.62 -3.79
CA LEU A 385 -9.87 -20.53 -4.43
C LEU A 385 -8.44 -20.15 -4.07
N LEU A 386 -7.68 -21.08 -3.52
CA LEU A 386 -6.24 -20.95 -3.37
C LEU A 386 -5.56 -21.45 -4.65
N MET A 387 -4.80 -20.56 -5.29
CA MET A 387 -4.10 -20.84 -6.53
C MET A 387 -2.59 -20.79 -6.33
N ALA A 388 -1.87 -21.71 -6.99
CA ALA A 388 -0.43 -21.62 -7.17
C ALA A 388 -0.12 -21.19 -8.60
N GLY A 389 0.80 -20.24 -8.75
CA GLY A 389 1.27 -19.78 -10.06
C GLY A 389 2.36 -18.74 -9.92
N GLU A 390 3.07 -18.51 -11.03
CA GLU A 390 4.00 -17.39 -11.13
C GLU A 390 3.18 -16.11 -11.26
N LEU A 391 3.10 -15.39 -10.16
CA LEU A 391 2.49 -14.08 -10.15
C LEU A 391 3.49 -13.13 -10.80
N ILE A 392 3.42 -12.96 -12.12
CA ILE A 392 3.92 -11.73 -12.74
C ILE A 392 2.97 -10.64 -12.25
N LEU A 393 3.27 -10.11 -11.07
CA LEU A 393 2.54 -8.99 -10.50
C LEU A 393 2.87 -7.78 -11.36
N ASN A 394 2.13 -7.59 -12.45
CA ASN A 394 1.86 -6.25 -12.94
C ASN A 394 1.29 -5.52 -11.73
N THR A 395 2.17 -4.74 -11.10
CA THR A 395 1.90 -4.17 -9.80
C THR A 395 0.79 -3.16 -10.00
N PHE A 396 -0.45 -3.56 -9.73
CA PHE A 396 -1.51 -2.64 -9.36
C PHE A 396 -1.11 -2.02 -8.02
N LEU A 397 -0.18 -1.05 -8.09
CA LEU A 397 -0.09 0.05 -7.16
C LEU A 397 -1.42 0.79 -7.32
N ALA A 398 -2.41 0.42 -6.52
CA ALA A 398 -3.45 1.36 -6.17
C ALA A 398 -2.71 2.59 -5.61
N PRO A 399 -2.85 3.78 -6.23
CA PRO A 399 -2.31 4.98 -5.62
C PRO A 399 -2.97 5.14 -4.25
N THR A 400 -2.14 5.43 -3.27
CA THR A 400 -2.50 5.88 -1.94
C THR A 400 -3.62 6.93 -2.04
N LEU A 401 -4.85 6.53 -1.71
CA LEU A 401 -5.90 7.49 -1.44
C LEU A 401 -5.56 8.19 -0.11
N PRO A 402 -5.60 9.54 -0.03
CA PRO A 402 -5.63 10.22 1.25
C PRO A 402 -6.89 9.81 2.02
N ALA A 403 -6.77 9.72 3.35
CA ALA A 403 -7.76 9.18 4.28
C ALA A 403 -9.09 9.98 4.42
N ALA A 404 -9.61 10.57 3.35
CA ALA A 404 -10.86 11.32 3.35
C ALA A 404 -11.64 11.13 2.04
N ALA A 405 -12.12 9.91 1.80
CA ALA A 405 -13.22 9.66 0.87
C ALA A 405 -13.82 8.27 1.17
N ILE A 406 -14.72 8.20 2.15
CA ILE A 406 -15.70 7.11 2.18
C ILE A 406 -16.70 7.45 1.07
N LEU A 407 -16.50 6.89 -0.12
CA LEU A 407 -17.55 6.80 -1.12
C LEU A 407 -18.21 5.43 -0.93
N PRO A 408 -19.54 5.35 -0.70
CA PRO A 408 -20.25 4.09 -0.84
C PRO A 408 -20.08 3.61 -2.29
N THR A 409 -19.81 2.31 -2.45
CA THR A 409 -19.76 1.61 -3.74
C THR A 409 -20.92 2.04 -4.64
N PRO A 410 -20.68 2.50 -5.89
CA PRO A 410 -21.76 2.76 -6.81
C PRO A 410 -22.42 1.43 -7.23
N THR A 411 -23.63 1.22 -6.71
CA THR A 411 -24.55 0.19 -7.19
C THR A 411 -25.08 0.62 -8.56
N ALA A 412 -24.58 0.02 -9.65
CA ALA A 412 -25.20 0.16 -10.95
C ALA A 412 -26.52 -0.64 -10.97
N ASN A 413 -27.65 0.05 -10.92
CA ASN A 413 -28.98 -0.52 -11.08
C ASN A 413 -29.40 -0.41 -12.56
N LEU A 414 -29.32 -1.53 -13.30
CA LEU A 414 -29.59 -1.59 -14.75
C LEU A 414 -31.07 -1.78 -15.12
N LEU A 415 -32.01 -1.41 -14.24
CA LEU A 415 -33.45 -1.44 -14.53
C LEU A 415 -34.20 -0.14 -14.15
N GLY A 416 -33.49 0.97 -13.90
CA GLY A 416 -34.12 2.27 -13.69
C GLY A 416 -34.43 2.99 -15.00
N THR A 417 -35.70 3.06 -15.39
CA THR A 417 -36.17 3.97 -16.45
C THR A 417 -36.00 5.43 -16.00
N PRO A 418 -35.55 6.35 -16.86
CA PRO A 418 -35.38 7.76 -16.49
C PRO A 418 -36.75 8.44 -16.46
N THR A 419 -37.04 9.17 -15.38
CA THR A 419 -38.18 10.09 -15.35
C THR A 419 -37.72 11.42 -14.77
N GLU A 420 -37.78 12.41 -15.67
CA GLU A 420 -37.85 13.86 -15.51
C GLU A 420 -36.64 14.68 -15.01
N THR A 421 -36.03 15.34 -16.00
CA THR A 421 -35.85 16.80 -16.11
C THR A 421 -35.65 17.61 -14.84
N LEU A 422 -34.42 18.10 -14.65
CA LEU A 422 -34.15 19.41 -14.07
C LEU A 422 -33.40 20.26 -15.11
N SER A 423 -33.92 21.47 -15.28
CA SER A 423 -33.64 22.47 -16.30
C SER A 423 -32.22 23.03 -16.27
N LEU A 424 -31.63 23.15 -17.47
CA LEU A 424 -30.41 23.90 -17.76
C LEU A 424 -30.67 25.42 -17.68
N SER A 425 -30.44 26.04 -16.52
CA SER A 425 -30.42 27.52 -16.45
C SER A 425 -29.68 28.09 -15.23
N ILE A 426 -28.69 27.40 -14.66
CA ILE A 426 -27.83 27.98 -13.61
C ILE A 426 -26.42 27.41 -13.72
N PHE A 427 -25.67 27.79 -14.76
CA PHE A 427 -24.20 27.89 -14.75
C PHE A 427 -23.77 28.67 -16.00
N SER A 428 -24.12 29.95 -16.03
CA SER A 428 -23.49 30.93 -16.91
C SER A 428 -22.91 32.01 -16.03
N GLU A 429 -21.74 31.74 -15.45
CA GLU A 429 -20.88 32.78 -14.89
C GLU A 429 -19.42 32.30 -14.97
N THR A 430 -18.74 32.80 -16.01
CA THR A 430 -17.31 33.13 -16.07
C THR A 430 -16.37 32.35 -15.14
N ALA A 431 -15.94 31.17 -15.60
CA ALA A 431 -14.62 30.67 -15.23
C ALA A 431 -13.62 31.15 -16.29
N ALA A 432 -12.63 31.94 -15.84
CA ALA A 432 -11.43 32.24 -16.63
C ALA A 432 -10.79 30.92 -17.13
N PRO A 433 -10.12 30.91 -18.30
CA PRO A 433 -9.46 29.71 -18.77
C PRO A 433 -8.39 29.32 -17.75
N VAL A 434 -8.60 28.16 -17.11
CA VAL A 434 -7.56 27.46 -16.36
C VAL A 434 -6.46 27.17 -17.36
N GLU A 435 -5.26 27.69 -17.11
CA GLU A 435 -4.08 27.33 -17.88
C GLU A 435 -3.89 25.82 -17.80
N THR A 436 -3.99 25.16 -18.95
CA THR A 436 -3.67 23.74 -19.11
C THR A 436 -2.19 23.56 -18.75
N PRO A 437 -1.81 22.73 -17.78
CA PRO A 437 -0.41 22.42 -17.56
C PRO A 437 0.12 21.75 -18.82
N THR A 438 1.14 22.34 -19.43
CA THR A 438 1.93 21.69 -20.48
C THR A 438 2.66 20.51 -19.82
N PRO A 439 2.49 19.27 -20.31
CA PRO A 439 3.15 18.12 -19.70
C PRO A 439 4.66 18.23 -19.89
N GLU A 440 5.42 18.01 -18.82
CA GLU A 440 6.89 17.90 -18.85
C GLU A 440 7.29 16.70 -19.71
N VAL A 441 7.56 16.94 -21.00
CA VAL A 441 8.25 16.01 -21.89
C VAL A 441 9.73 16.05 -21.50
N GLY A 442 10.24 15.02 -20.82
CA GLY A 442 11.60 15.03 -20.30
C GLY A 442 12.01 13.72 -19.64
N GLY A 443 13.31 13.58 -19.33
CA GLY A 443 13.90 12.41 -18.65
C GLY A 443 14.61 11.40 -19.55
N CYS A 444 14.70 11.63 -20.86
CA CYS A 444 15.40 10.73 -21.79
C CYS A 444 16.91 10.97 -21.77
N ILE A 445 17.68 9.96 -21.36
CA ILE A 445 19.15 9.96 -21.33
C ILE A 445 19.66 9.10 -22.50
N PRO A 446 20.32 9.68 -23.51
CA PRO A 446 20.80 8.94 -24.67
C PRO A 446 21.67 7.75 -24.28
N GLY A 447 21.37 6.58 -24.86
CA GLY A 447 22.11 5.33 -24.62
C GLY A 447 21.90 4.69 -23.24
N GLN A 448 21.13 5.30 -22.33
CA GLN A 448 20.84 4.73 -21.00
C GLN A 448 19.34 4.53 -20.76
N ILE A 449 18.54 5.58 -20.91
CA ILE A 449 17.09 5.56 -20.70
C ILE A 449 16.46 6.36 -21.84
N MET A 450 16.15 5.70 -22.95
CA MET A 450 15.67 6.38 -24.15
C MET A 450 14.67 5.54 -24.90
N ILE A 451 13.57 6.15 -25.32
CA ILE A 451 12.61 5.58 -26.27
C ILE A 451 13.05 6.05 -27.66
N THR A 452 13.39 5.11 -28.56
CA THR A 452 13.74 5.41 -29.96
C THR A 452 12.55 5.22 -30.90
N PHE A 453 11.63 4.31 -30.58
CA PHE A 453 10.37 4.16 -31.28
C PHE A 453 9.24 3.77 -30.32
N PRO A 454 8.05 4.40 -30.37
CA PRO A 454 7.61 5.44 -31.32
C PRO A 454 8.25 6.82 -31.04
N GLU A 455 8.25 7.70 -32.06
CA GLU A 455 8.71 9.09 -31.90
C GLU A 455 7.65 9.96 -31.19
N PRO A 456 8.05 11.03 -30.48
CA PRO A 456 7.10 11.97 -29.88
C PRO A 456 6.14 12.56 -30.92
N GLY A 457 4.84 12.44 -30.67
CA GLY A 457 3.75 12.91 -31.53
C GLY A 457 3.32 11.93 -32.62
N MET A 458 3.93 10.75 -32.70
CA MET A 458 3.61 9.75 -33.72
C MET A 458 2.18 9.20 -33.55
N GLU A 459 1.50 9.02 -34.68
CA GLU A 459 0.20 8.35 -34.75
C GLU A 459 0.40 6.83 -34.87
N ILE A 460 -0.24 6.06 -33.99
CA ILE A 460 -0.01 4.62 -33.83
C ILE A 460 -1.32 3.87 -34.03
N ARG A 461 -1.25 2.78 -34.80
CA ARG A 461 -2.38 1.87 -35.05
C ARG A 461 -1.93 0.41 -35.02
N GLY A 462 -2.71 -0.44 -34.36
CA GLY A 462 -2.50 -1.88 -34.33
C GLY A 462 -1.39 -2.31 -33.37
N GLN A 463 -0.67 -3.36 -33.75
CA GLN A 463 0.41 -3.91 -32.94
C GLN A 463 1.74 -3.30 -33.36
N ILE A 464 2.43 -2.65 -32.43
CA ILE A 464 3.77 -2.07 -32.66
C ILE A 464 4.83 -2.70 -31.75
N THR A 465 6.08 -2.59 -32.17
CA THR A 465 7.25 -2.99 -31.38
C THR A 465 7.90 -1.73 -30.82
N LEU A 466 8.10 -1.66 -29.52
CA LEU A 466 8.71 -0.54 -28.82
C LEU A 466 10.22 -0.73 -28.85
N THR A 467 10.98 0.29 -29.24
CA THR A 467 12.44 0.21 -29.27
C THR A 467 13.08 1.32 -28.45
N GLY A 468 14.27 1.04 -27.92
CA GLY A 468 15.01 2.00 -27.13
C GLY A 468 16.18 1.40 -26.36
N SER A 469 16.68 2.17 -25.39
CA SER A 469 17.76 1.78 -24.50
C SER A 469 17.32 1.81 -23.03
N ALA A 470 17.61 0.73 -22.32
CA ALA A 470 17.46 0.54 -20.88
C ALA A 470 18.76 -0.09 -20.33
N ASP A 471 19.79 0.75 -20.20
CA ASP A 471 21.13 0.37 -19.73
C ASP A 471 21.61 1.37 -18.67
N ILE A 472 21.50 0.97 -17.41
CA ILE A 472 21.95 1.76 -16.26
C ILE A 472 22.92 0.96 -15.40
N PRO A 473 23.82 1.61 -14.64
CA PRO A 473 24.64 0.93 -13.65
C PRO A 473 23.77 0.17 -12.64
N ASN A 474 24.14 -1.08 -12.33
CA ASN A 474 23.36 -1.97 -11.46
C ASN A 474 21.91 -2.21 -11.92
N PHE A 475 21.68 -2.29 -13.22
CA PHE A 475 20.37 -2.56 -13.83
C PHE A 475 19.61 -3.69 -13.13
N GLY A 476 18.35 -3.42 -12.77
CA GLY A 476 17.42 -4.40 -12.23
C GLY A 476 16.33 -4.79 -13.22
N PHE A 477 15.45 -3.85 -13.57
CA PHE A 477 14.39 -4.09 -14.56
C PHE A 477 13.92 -2.77 -15.20
N TYR A 478 13.28 -2.88 -16.37
CA TYR A 478 12.58 -1.76 -17.00
C TYR A 478 11.10 -2.10 -17.22
N LYS A 479 10.27 -1.06 -17.32
CA LYS A 479 8.87 -1.16 -17.73
C LYS A 479 8.44 0.02 -18.59
N TYR A 480 7.57 -0.27 -19.55
CA TYR A 480 6.85 0.72 -20.35
C TYR A 480 5.45 0.90 -19.80
N GLU A 481 5.04 2.14 -19.66
CA GLU A 481 3.72 2.49 -19.17
C GLU A 481 3.05 3.52 -20.09
N VAL A 482 1.73 3.47 -20.16
CA VAL A 482 0.90 4.39 -20.95
C VAL A 482 -0.16 5.04 -20.05
N SER A 483 -0.46 6.32 -20.28
CA SER A 483 -1.55 7.05 -19.62
C SER A 483 -2.32 7.89 -20.64
N PRO A 484 -3.66 7.95 -20.62
CA PRO A 484 -4.40 8.95 -21.37
C PRO A 484 -3.93 10.36 -21.02
N LEU A 485 -3.90 11.27 -21.99
CA LEU A 485 -3.51 12.66 -21.75
C LEU A 485 -4.46 13.30 -20.71
N GLY A 486 -3.92 13.80 -19.61
CA GLY A 486 -4.68 14.39 -18.50
C GLY A 486 -5.09 13.41 -17.39
N ALA A 487 -4.79 12.12 -17.52
CA ALA A 487 -5.00 11.14 -16.46
C ALA A 487 -3.73 10.93 -15.62
N GLU A 488 -3.87 10.82 -14.30
CA GLU A 488 -2.77 10.52 -13.38
C GLU A 488 -2.42 9.01 -13.30
N GLN A 489 -3.22 8.16 -13.94
CA GLN A 489 -3.09 6.70 -13.86
C GLN A 489 -2.29 6.13 -15.03
N TRP A 490 -1.15 5.50 -14.71
CA TRP A 490 -0.28 4.85 -15.68
C TRP A 490 -0.53 3.34 -15.70
N THR A 491 -0.64 2.77 -16.89
CA THR A 491 -0.86 1.34 -17.13
C THR A 491 0.38 0.71 -17.74
N THR A 492 0.93 -0.35 -17.14
CA THR A 492 2.08 -1.06 -17.69
C THR A 492 1.69 -1.87 -18.92
N ILE A 493 2.38 -1.62 -20.05
CA ILE A 493 2.14 -2.28 -21.33
C ILE A 493 3.22 -3.31 -21.67
N SER A 494 4.44 -3.13 -21.17
CA SER A 494 5.53 -4.09 -21.36
C SER A 494 6.58 -3.95 -20.26
N ALA A 495 7.34 -5.00 -20.00
CA ALA A 495 8.42 -5.00 -19.01
C ALA A 495 9.49 -6.05 -19.37
N GLY A 496 10.71 -5.80 -18.92
CA GLY A 496 11.84 -6.71 -19.11
C GLY A 496 12.88 -6.59 -18.01
N ASN A 497 13.66 -7.64 -17.83
CA ASN A 497 14.70 -7.77 -16.80
C ASN A 497 16.10 -8.00 -17.40
N ALA A 498 16.25 -7.78 -18.71
CA ALA A 498 17.53 -7.77 -19.40
C ALA A 498 17.91 -6.34 -19.77
N VAL A 499 19.21 -6.05 -19.77
CA VAL A 499 19.73 -4.79 -20.31
C VAL A 499 19.47 -4.76 -21.80
N VAL A 500 18.90 -3.66 -22.29
CA VAL A 500 18.59 -3.46 -23.71
C VAL A 500 19.31 -2.22 -24.21
N ARG A 501 20.02 -2.33 -25.34
CA ARG A 501 20.76 -1.24 -25.97
C ARG A 501 20.24 -1.04 -27.38
N ASP A 502 19.49 0.03 -27.56
CA ASP A 502 18.84 0.41 -28.82
C ASP A 502 18.22 -0.79 -29.57
N SER A 503 17.37 -1.54 -28.86
CA SER A 503 16.76 -2.77 -29.38
C SER A 503 15.31 -2.91 -28.89
N ASP A 504 14.70 -4.05 -29.19
CA ASP A 504 13.31 -4.35 -28.84
C ASP A 504 13.13 -4.37 -27.31
N LEU A 505 12.31 -3.45 -26.81
CA LEU A 505 11.93 -3.35 -25.41
C LEU A 505 10.59 -4.05 -25.13
N GLY A 506 9.83 -4.41 -26.16
CA GLY A 506 8.59 -5.17 -26.05
C GLY A 506 7.56 -4.80 -27.11
N ARG A 507 6.45 -5.55 -27.15
CA ARG A 507 5.35 -5.31 -28.10
C ARG A 507 4.14 -4.70 -27.40
N TRP A 508 3.43 -3.84 -28.11
CA TRP A 508 2.22 -3.18 -27.62
C TRP A 508 1.08 -3.28 -28.65
N ASP A 509 -0.10 -3.70 -28.20
CA ASP A 509 -1.32 -3.78 -29.01
C ASP A 509 -2.27 -2.65 -28.64
N THR A 510 -2.41 -1.66 -29.53
CA THR A 510 -3.22 -0.46 -29.28
C THR A 510 -4.71 -0.66 -29.55
N ARG A 511 -5.13 -1.82 -30.08
CA ARG A 511 -6.55 -2.11 -30.40
C ARG A 511 -7.46 -2.20 -29.18
N GLN A 512 -6.88 -2.37 -28.00
CA GLN A 512 -7.60 -2.45 -26.73
C GLN A 512 -7.82 -1.08 -26.07
N LEU A 513 -7.29 0.00 -26.67
CA LEU A 513 -7.37 1.36 -26.14
C LEU A 513 -8.40 2.19 -26.92
N THR A 514 -9.02 3.15 -26.23
CA THR A 514 -9.87 4.14 -26.89
C THR A 514 -9.01 5.10 -27.71
N PRO A 515 -9.39 5.46 -28.95
CA PRO A 515 -8.65 6.43 -29.75
C PRO A 515 -8.51 7.78 -29.02
N GLY A 516 -7.33 8.40 -29.09
CA GLY A 516 -7.04 9.64 -28.37
C GLY A 516 -5.55 9.90 -28.16
N ASP A 517 -5.23 10.96 -27.42
CA ASP A 517 -3.86 11.33 -27.06
C ASP A 517 -3.41 10.61 -25.78
N TYR A 518 -2.19 10.08 -25.79
CA TYR A 518 -1.60 9.32 -24.69
C TYR A 518 -0.17 9.77 -24.42
N LEU A 519 0.26 9.61 -23.17
CA LEU A 519 1.65 9.69 -22.75
C LEU A 519 2.20 8.28 -22.59
N LEU A 520 3.40 8.06 -23.11
CA LEU A 520 4.21 6.87 -22.90
C LEU A 520 5.40 7.21 -22.02
N ARG A 521 5.77 6.31 -21.12
CA ARG A 521 7.01 6.45 -20.36
C ARG A 521 7.77 5.15 -20.21
N LEU A 522 9.10 5.26 -20.24
CA LEU A 522 10.05 4.19 -19.91
C LEU A 522 10.59 4.43 -18.51
N VAL A 523 10.29 3.51 -17.59
CA VAL A 523 10.79 3.51 -16.20
C VAL A 523 11.87 2.44 -16.08
N VAL A 524 13.07 2.83 -15.67
CA VAL A 524 14.20 1.90 -15.44
C VAL A 524 14.59 1.94 -13.96
N THR A 525 14.73 0.76 -13.35
CA THR A 525 14.99 0.59 -11.92
C THR A 525 16.26 -0.23 -11.71
N ASP A 526 17.08 0.15 -10.74
CA ASP A 526 18.27 -0.61 -10.35
C ASP A 526 17.93 -1.86 -9.49
N ASN A 527 18.91 -2.71 -9.22
CA ASN A 527 18.80 -3.89 -8.35
C ASN A 527 18.54 -3.56 -6.86
N GLN A 528 18.57 -2.27 -6.48
CA GLN A 528 18.27 -1.79 -5.13
C GLN A 528 16.84 -1.24 -5.03
N GLY A 529 16.10 -1.20 -6.15
CA GLY A 529 14.72 -0.72 -6.22
C GLY A 529 14.58 0.80 -6.41
N ASN A 530 15.66 1.51 -6.75
CA ASN A 530 15.61 2.94 -7.07
C ASN A 530 15.24 3.13 -8.54
N ALA A 531 14.15 3.85 -8.81
CA ALA A 531 13.73 4.21 -10.15
C ALA A 531 14.42 5.51 -10.59
N PHE A 532 14.96 5.52 -11.80
CA PHE A 532 15.51 6.72 -12.43
C PHE A 532 14.39 7.59 -13.02
N PRO A 533 14.64 8.89 -13.27
CA PRO A 533 13.69 9.75 -13.97
C PRO A 533 13.23 9.08 -15.28
N PRO A 534 11.91 8.89 -15.48
CA PRO A 534 11.43 8.15 -16.63
C PRO A 534 11.52 9.00 -17.90
N CYS A 535 11.85 8.36 -19.03
CA CYS A 535 11.77 9.01 -20.34
C CYS A 535 10.31 9.04 -20.81
N VAL A 536 9.72 10.23 -20.90
CA VAL A 536 8.30 10.43 -21.26
C VAL A 536 8.16 11.02 -22.66
N ILE A 537 7.28 10.47 -23.47
CA ILE A 537 6.90 10.97 -24.81
C ILE A 537 5.38 10.99 -24.97
N ALA A 538 4.86 11.86 -25.83
CA ALA A 538 3.43 11.86 -26.21
C ALA A 538 3.22 11.09 -27.52
N VAL A 539 2.08 10.41 -27.68
CA VAL A 539 1.68 9.69 -28.90
C VAL A 539 0.17 9.78 -29.09
N ARG A 540 -0.30 9.56 -30.32
CA ARG A 540 -1.74 9.57 -30.64
C ARG A 540 -2.19 8.19 -31.13
N ILE A 541 -3.24 7.64 -30.52
CA ILE A 541 -3.80 6.33 -30.89
C ILE A 541 -5.00 6.54 -31.81
N LEU A 542 -4.95 5.91 -32.99
CA LEU A 542 -6.03 5.95 -33.98
C LEU A 542 -6.99 4.77 -33.80
N ALA A 543 -8.20 4.91 -34.35
CA ALA A 543 -9.19 3.83 -34.38
C ALA A 543 -8.66 2.58 -35.12
N PRO A 544 -9.03 1.37 -34.65
CA PRO A 544 -8.50 0.11 -35.17
C PRO A 544 -8.73 -0.10 -36.66
#